data_AF-A0A3N5NRQ0-F1
#
_entry.id   AF-A0A3N5NRQ0-F1
#
_cell.length_a   1.000
_cell.length_b   1.000
_cell.length_c   1.000
_cell.angle_alpha   90.00
_cell.angle_beta   90.00
_cell.angle_gamma   90.00
#
_symmetry.space_group_name_H-M   'P 1'
#
loop_
_entity.id
_entity.type
_entity.pdbx_description
1 polymer ?
#
loop_
_entity_poly.entity_id
_entity_poly.type
_entity_poly.pdbx_seq_one_letter_code
_entity_poly.pdbx_strand_id
1 'polypeptide(L)'
;MQLTPREFDKLLIYMMADVALKRKAKGLKLNYPEAVAIISAVALDGARAGKTIEDVTKDAGAALTKADVMDGVADLVPMIQIEAVFTDG
;
A
#
# COMPACT_ATOMS: atom_id res chain seq x y z
N MET A 1 -18.21 -16.00 -3.97
CA MET A 1 -16.86 -16.25 -3.41
C MET A 1 -17.01 -16.63 -1.95
N GLN A 2 -16.13 -17.46 -1.40
CA GLN A 2 -16.07 -17.79 0.03
C GLN A 2 -14.88 -17.04 0.64
N LEU A 3 -14.96 -15.70 0.64
CA LEU A 3 -13.88 -14.86 1.15
C LEU A 3 -13.72 -15.06 2.66
N THR A 4 -12.51 -15.35 3.07
CA THR A 4 -12.11 -15.30 4.47
C THR A 4 -12.11 -13.86 4.97
N PRO A 5 -12.23 -13.63 6.29
CA PRO A 5 -12.11 -12.28 6.87
C PRO A 5 -10.82 -11.57 6.45
N ARG A 6 -9.69 -12.30 6.37
CA ARG A 6 -8.40 -11.76 5.94
C ARG A 6 -8.41 -11.27 4.50
N GLU A 7 -9.07 -11.98 3.60
CA GLU A 7 -9.21 -11.55 2.21
C GLU A 7 -10.13 -10.32 2.09
N PHE A 8 -11.16 -10.25 2.94
CA PHE A 8 -12.04 -9.08 3.00
C PHE A 8 -11.30 -7.83 3.48
N ASP A 9 -10.45 -7.95 4.52
CA ASP A 9 -9.63 -6.84 5.01
C ASP A 9 -8.70 -6.28 3.93
N LYS A 10 -8.14 -7.15 3.07
CA LYS A 10 -7.31 -6.72 1.92
C LYS A 10 -8.12 -5.91 0.91
N LEU A 11 -9.41 -6.19 0.71
CA LEU A 11 -10.27 -5.37 -0.15
C LEU A 11 -10.43 -3.94 0.41
N LEU A 12 -10.50 -3.78 1.73
CA LEU A 12 -10.56 -2.44 2.35
C LEU A 12 -9.29 -1.63 2.10
N ILE A 13 -8.12 -2.29 2.12
CA ILE A 13 -6.84 -1.65 1.77
C ILE A 13 -6.89 -1.12 0.33
N TYR A 14 -7.30 -1.94 -0.63
CA TYR A 14 -7.41 -1.52 -2.03
C TYR A 14 -8.43 -0.39 -2.23
N MET A 15 -9.57 -0.44 -1.54
CA MET A 15 -10.56 0.62 -1.62
C MET A 15 -10.01 1.95 -1.08
N MET A 16 -9.27 1.91 0.03
CA MET A 16 -8.61 3.10 0.59
C MET A 16 -7.50 3.62 -0.34
N ALA A 17 -6.71 2.72 -0.93
CA ALA A 17 -5.66 3.07 -1.88
C ALA A 17 -6.22 3.73 -3.14
N ASP A 18 -7.34 3.25 -3.69
CA ASP A 18 -8.01 3.85 -4.84
C ASP A 18 -8.52 5.27 -4.54
N VAL A 19 -9.13 5.48 -3.37
CA VAL A 19 -9.52 6.83 -2.90
C VAL A 19 -8.30 7.74 -2.78
N ALA A 20 -7.22 7.24 -2.19
CA ALA A 20 -5.97 7.98 -2.01
C ALA A 20 -5.32 8.36 -3.35
N LEU A 21 -5.24 7.43 -4.30
CA LEU A 21 -4.69 7.68 -5.65
C LEU A 21 -5.51 8.74 -6.40
N LYS A 22 -6.84 8.70 -6.29
CA LYS A 22 -7.72 9.73 -6.87
C LYS A 22 -7.52 11.11 -6.22
N ARG A 23 -7.19 11.18 -4.93
CA ARG A 23 -6.84 12.42 -4.22
C ARG A 23 -5.48 12.94 -4.67
N LYS A 24 -4.46 12.06 -4.72
CA LYS A 24 -3.12 12.38 -5.23
C LYS A 24 -3.16 12.89 -6.66
N ALA A 25 -3.95 12.28 -7.53
CA ALA A 25 -4.14 12.71 -8.92
C ALA A 25 -4.75 14.13 -9.06
N LYS A 26 -5.45 14.61 -8.02
CA LYS A 26 -5.95 15.99 -7.93
C LYS A 26 -4.95 16.96 -7.29
N GLY A 27 -3.72 16.52 -7.01
CA GLY A 27 -2.67 17.31 -6.38
C GLY A 27 -2.80 17.43 -4.86
N LEU A 28 -3.66 16.64 -4.22
CA LEU A 28 -3.78 16.65 -2.76
C LEU A 28 -2.64 15.85 -2.14
N LYS A 29 -2.01 16.44 -1.12
CA LYS A 29 -1.04 15.74 -0.26
C LYS A 29 -1.75 14.69 0.57
N LEU A 30 -1.16 13.50 0.64
CA LEU A 30 -1.74 12.35 1.31
C LEU A 30 -1.54 12.42 2.82
N ASN A 31 -2.56 12.01 3.58
CA ASN A 31 -2.46 11.80 5.02
C ASN A 31 -1.92 10.40 5.36
N TYR A 32 -1.82 10.10 6.66
CA TYR A 32 -1.29 8.83 7.17
C TYR A 32 -1.99 7.57 6.59
N PRO A 33 -3.31 7.36 6.76
CA PRO A 33 -3.94 6.14 6.27
C PRO A 33 -3.93 6.03 4.74
N GLU A 34 -3.95 7.14 4.02
CA GLU A 34 -3.82 7.15 2.56
C GLU A 34 -2.45 6.67 2.08
N ALA A 35 -1.38 7.17 2.72
CA ALA A 35 -0.02 6.76 2.40
C ALA A 35 0.20 5.27 2.68
N VAL A 36 -0.23 4.80 3.85
CA VAL A 36 -0.13 3.39 4.24
C VAL A 36 -0.92 2.49 3.28
N ALA A 37 -2.12 2.90 2.86
CA ALA A 37 -2.94 2.11 1.95
C ALA A 37 -2.29 1.96 0.56
N ILE A 38 -1.74 3.04 0.00
CA ILE A 38 -1.05 2.98 -1.30
C ILE A 38 0.17 2.06 -1.24
N ILE A 39 1.02 2.24 -0.23
CA ILE A 39 2.24 1.42 -0.08
C ILE A 39 1.87 -0.06 0.11
N SER A 40 0.85 -0.34 0.91
CA SER A 40 0.36 -1.70 1.14
C SER A 40 -0.21 -2.33 -0.15
N ALA A 41 -0.97 -1.57 -0.94
CA ALA A 41 -1.51 -2.05 -2.21
C ALA A 41 -0.40 -2.39 -3.21
N VAL A 42 0.65 -1.55 -3.32
CA VAL A 42 1.83 -1.85 -4.14
C VAL A 42 2.48 -3.17 -3.73
N ALA A 43 2.58 -3.42 -2.42
CA ALA A 43 3.16 -4.66 -1.93
C ALA A 43 2.30 -5.89 -2.29
N LEU A 44 0.99 -5.80 -2.07
CA LEU A 44 0.03 -6.85 -2.38
C LEU A 44 -0.01 -7.17 -3.90
N ASP A 45 0.02 -6.15 -4.75
CA ASP A 45 0.05 -6.31 -6.21
C ASP A 45 1.38 -6.92 -6.68
N GLY A 46 2.50 -6.52 -6.06
CA GLY A 46 3.81 -7.09 -6.36
C GLY A 46 3.88 -8.58 -6.05
N ALA A 47 3.39 -8.99 -4.87
CA ALA A 47 3.28 -10.41 -4.51
C ALA A 47 2.36 -11.16 -5.49
N ARG A 48 1.21 -10.57 -5.84
CA ARG A 48 0.28 -11.15 -6.83
C ARG A 48 0.91 -11.31 -8.22
N ALA A 49 1.80 -10.40 -8.61
CA ALA A 49 2.55 -10.45 -9.86
C ALA A 49 3.69 -11.49 -9.85
N GLY A 50 3.93 -12.17 -8.72
CA GLY A 50 4.98 -13.17 -8.57
C GLY A 50 6.38 -12.58 -8.38
N LYS A 51 6.47 -11.34 -7.90
CA LYS A 51 7.76 -10.74 -7.53
C LYS A 51 8.31 -11.38 -6.25
N THR A 52 9.63 -11.28 -6.07
CA THR A 52 10.29 -11.70 -4.82
C THR A 52 9.94 -10.75 -3.68
N ILE A 53 10.10 -11.20 -2.44
CA ILE A 53 9.92 -10.35 -1.24
C ILE A 53 10.83 -9.11 -1.30
N GLU A 54 12.04 -9.26 -1.82
CA GLU A 54 13.02 -8.18 -1.96
C GLU A 54 12.54 -7.11 -2.95
N ASP A 55 12.07 -7.53 -4.13
CA ASP A 55 11.53 -6.61 -5.15
C ASP A 55 10.28 -5.91 -4.65
N VAL A 56 9.37 -6.65 -3.99
CA VAL A 56 8.15 -6.10 -3.40
C VAL A 56 8.48 -5.04 -2.35
N THR A 57 9.42 -5.34 -1.46
CA THR A 57 9.85 -4.41 -0.40
C THR A 57 10.45 -3.14 -0.99
N LYS A 58 11.29 -3.29 -2.01
CA LYS A 58 11.91 -2.17 -2.72
C LYS A 58 10.87 -1.30 -3.42
N ASP A 59 9.94 -1.90 -4.16
CA ASP A 59 8.91 -1.18 -4.90
C ASP A 59 7.93 -0.47 -3.97
N ALA A 60 7.50 -1.12 -2.89
CA ALA A 60 6.65 -0.54 -1.87
C ALA A 60 7.33 0.65 -1.17
N GLY A 61 8.62 0.52 -0.83
CA GLY A 61 9.42 1.60 -0.23
C GLY A 61 9.64 2.80 -1.16
N ALA A 62 9.56 2.60 -2.48
CA ALA A 62 9.68 3.65 -3.49
C ALA A 62 8.33 4.20 -3.98
N ALA A 63 7.19 3.69 -3.49
CA ALA A 63 5.87 4.02 -4.00
C ALA A 63 5.47 5.50 -3.78
N LEU A 64 5.97 6.11 -2.70
CA LEU A 64 5.69 7.49 -2.33
C LEU A 64 6.97 8.20 -1.90
N THR A 65 7.01 9.50 -2.15
CA THR A 65 8.06 10.41 -1.68
C THR A 65 7.53 11.31 -0.58
N LYS A 66 8.42 11.99 0.15
CA LYS A 66 8.01 13.03 1.12
C LYS A 66 7.19 14.15 0.47
N ALA A 67 7.35 14.37 -0.84
CA ALA A 67 6.55 15.35 -1.57
C ALA A 67 5.12 14.87 -1.90
N ASP A 68 4.78 13.60 -1.69
CA ASP A 68 3.43 13.10 -1.94
C ASP A 68 2.52 13.20 -0.71
N VAL A 69 3.11 13.37 0.48
CA VAL A 69 2.41 13.30 1.77
C VAL A 69 2.39 14.66 2.48
N MET A 70 1.47 14.82 3.43
CA MET A 70 1.43 15.97 4.33
C MET A 70 2.66 16.00 5.25
N ASP A 71 3.00 17.19 5.76
CA ASP A 71 4.14 17.36 6.67
C ASP A 71 3.99 16.47 7.92
N GLY A 72 5.09 15.82 8.33
CA GLY A 72 5.13 14.90 9.46
C GLY A 72 4.61 13.48 9.19
N VAL A 73 3.88 13.23 8.08
CA VAL A 73 3.36 11.88 7.78
C VAL A 73 4.48 10.85 7.59
N ALA A 74 5.58 11.23 6.92
CA ALA A 74 6.71 10.33 6.72
C ALA A 74 7.35 9.87 8.04
N ASP A 75 7.33 10.73 9.07
CA ASP A 75 7.91 10.42 10.38
C ASP A 75 6.97 9.54 11.22
N LEU A 76 5.67 9.54 10.92
CA LEU A 76 4.65 8.68 11.54
C LEU A 76 4.63 7.25 10.97
N VAL A 77 5.29 7.00 9.85
CA VAL A 77 5.30 5.70 9.15
C VAL A 77 6.71 5.10 9.16
N PRO A 78 7.25 4.68 10.31
CA PRO A 78 8.60 4.10 10.37
C PRO A 78 8.67 2.70 9.73
N MET A 79 7.55 1.96 9.73
CA MET A 79 7.43 0.62 9.17
C MET A 79 5.97 0.34 8.83
N ILE A 80 5.74 -0.39 7.74
CA ILE A 80 4.44 -0.98 7.39
C ILE A 80 4.64 -2.49 7.35
N GLN A 81 3.74 -3.24 8.00
CA GLN A 81 3.70 -4.69 7.95
C GLN A 81 2.41 -5.14 7.29
N ILE A 82 2.53 -5.97 6.25
CA ILE A 82 1.39 -6.51 5.51
C ILE A 82 1.69 -7.95 5.09
N GLU A 83 0.73 -8.85 5.28
CA GLU A 83 0.81 -10.22 4.80
C GLU A 83 0.26 -10.29 3.37
N ALA A 84 1.13 -10.63 2.41
CA ALA A 84 0.76 -10.90 1.03
C ALA A 84 0.89 -12.40 0.73
N VAL A 85 0.09 -12.90 -0.22
CA VAL A 85 0.16 -14.29 -0.69
C VAL A 85 1.12 -14.29 -1.88
N PHE A 86 2.27 -14.94 -1.72
CA PHE A 86 3.27 -15.07 -2.78
C PHE A 86 3.05 -16.36 -3.58
N THR A 87 3.86 -16.59 -4.61
CA THR A 87 3.76 -17.80 -5.45
C THR A 87 4.02 -19.09 -4.69
N ASP A 88 4.74 -19.00 -3.57
CA ASP A 88 5.08 -20.09 -2.66
C ASP A 88 4.14 -20.19 -1.44
N GLY A 89 3.18 -19.28 -1.28
CA GLY A 89 2.18 -19.29 -0.21
C GLY A 89 1.88 -17.91 0.36
#